data_AF-A0A0C1J6H2-F1
#
_entry.id   AF-A0A0C1J6H2-F1
#
_cell.length_a   1.000
_cell.length_b   1.000
_cell.length_c   1.000
_cell.angle_alpha   90.00
_cell.angle_beta   90.00
_cell.angle_gamma   90.00
#
_symmetry.space_group_name_H-M   'P 1'
#
loop_
_entity.id
_entity.type
_entity.pdbx_description
1 polymer ?
#
loop_
_entity_poly.entity_id
_entity_poly.type
_entity_poly.pdbx_seq_one_letter_code
_entity_poly.pdbx_strand_id
1 'polypeptide(L)'
;MFLRGTILAIAAAVGLTALDAMPVAAKEETRSVFVMSRTWAVTQVSEEPVIYRATRDNNNLNPFGPPPRLRTIQAIAAIQQATGCKVIVPSMYQNISGQFFSQVSCG
;
A
#
# COMPACT_ATOMS: atom_id res chain seq x y z
N MET A 1 -24.69 26.28 70.55
CA MET A 1 -23.46 25.48 70.50
C MET A 1 -23.22 25.13 69.04
N PHE A 2 -22.06 25.54 68.51
CA PHE A 2 -21.62 25.34 67.13
C PHE A 2 -21.18 23.89 66.85
N LEU A 3 -21.01 23.60 65.55
CA LEU A 3 -19.96 22.79 64.87
C LEU A 3 -20.38 21.49 64.14
N ARG A 4 -20.15 21.54 62.81
CA ARG A 4 -19.48 20.54 61.92
C ARG A 4 -20.22 19.23 61.65
N GLY A 5 -20.46 18.76 60.43
CA GLY A 5 -19.77 18.95 59.15
C GLY A 5 -19.06 17.64 58.76
N THR A 6 -19.55 16.93 57.73
CA THR A 6 -18.84 15.90 56.91
C THR A 6 -19.84 15.33 55.90
N ILE A 7 -19.94 15.85 54.67
CA ILE A 7 -19.22 15.41 53.46
C ILE A 7 -19.24 13.88 53.28
N LEU A 8 -20.09 13.38 52.38
CA LEU A 8 -19.81 12.17 51.61
C LEU A 8 -19.99 12.50 50.12
N ALA A 9 -18.87 12.66 49.45
CA ALA A 9 -18.79 12.84 48.01
C ALA A 9 -19.09 11.50 47.32
N ILE A 10 -20.13 11.46 46.50
CA ILE A 10 -20.37 10.35 45.57
C ILE A 10 -19.62 10.70 44.29
N ALA A 11 -18.47 10.04 44.10
CA ALA A 11 -17.68 10.08 42.89
C ALA A 11 -18.46 9.42 41.75
N ALA A 12 -19.03 10.23 40.86
CA ALA A 12 -19.52 9.76 39.57
C ALA A 12 -18.31 9.50 38.67
N ALA A 13 -17.90 8.23 38.60
CA ALA A 13 -16.94 7.75 37.62
C ALA A 13 -17.53 7.91 36.20
N VAL A 14 -17.24 9.03 35.55
CA VAL A 14 -17.47 9.19 34.12
C VAL A 14 -16.33 8.49 33.40
N GLY A 15 -16.48 7.18 33.19
CA GLY A 15 -15.70 6.44 32.23
C GLY A 15 -16.09 6.89 30.83
N LEU A 16 -15.45 7.96 30.32
CA LEU A 16 -15.43 8.20 28.89
C LEU A 16 -14.53 7.13 28.27
N THR A 17 -15.18 6.12 27.71
CA THR A 17 -14.61 5.22 26.72
C THR A 17 -14.11 6.07 25.56
N ALA A 18 -12.82 6.39 25.55
CA ALA A 18 -12.13 6.79 24.34
C ALA A 18 -12.23 5.57 23.40
N LEU A 19 -13.19 5.60 22.48
CA LEU A 19 -13.14 4.77 21.29
C LEU A 19 -11.90 5.25 20.54
N ASP A 20 -10.81 4.51 20.69
CA ASP A 20 -9.71 4.53 19.74
C ASP A 20 -10.32 4.17 18.38
N ALA A 21 -10.67 5.21 17.62
CA ALA A 21 -10.92 5.10 16.19
C ALA A 21 -9.58 4.70 15.57
N MET A 22 -9.31 3.39 15.56
CA MET A 22 -8.21 2.83 14.80
C MET A 22 -8.38 3.35 13.37
N PRO A 23 -7.35 4.00 12.79
CA PRO A 23 -7.43 4.39 11.40
C PRO A 23 -7.67 3.11 10.62
N VAL A 24 -8.84 2.99 10.00
CA VAL A 24 -9.08 1.99 8.97
C VAL A 24 -8.08 2.34 7.89
N ALA A 25 -6.93 1.68 7.91
CA ALA A 25 -5.94 1.78 6.86
C ALA A 25 -6.68 1.45 5.58
N ALA A 26 -6.89 2.45 4.72
CA ALA A 26 -7.47 2.26 3.41
C ALA A 26 -6.67 1.14 2.75
N LYS A 27 -7.31 -0.01 2.56
CA LYS A 27 -6.65 -1.21 2.08
C LYS A 27 -6.24 -0.90 0.64
N GLU A 28 -4.97 -0.59 0.43
CA GLU A 28 -4.44 -0.28 -0.90
C GLU A 28 -4.82 -1.44 -1.84
N GLU A 29 -5.67 -1.18 -2.84
CA GLU A 29 -6.17 -2.21 -3.74
C GLU A 29 -4.98 -2.80 -4.50
N THR A 30 -4.69 -4.07 -4.24
CA THR A 30 -3.54 -4.77 -4.82
C THR A 30 -4.04 -5.74 -5.88
N ARG A 31 -3.57 -5.55 -7.11
CA ARG A 31 -3.89 -6.40 -8.26
C ARG A 31 -2.69 -7.28 -8.60
N SER A 32 -2.91 -8.59 -8.66
CA SER A 32 -1.90 -9.55 -9.07
C SER A 32 -1.96 -9.81 -10.56
N VAL A 33 -0.83 -9.68 -11.27
CA VAL A 33 -0.72 -9.94 -12.71
C VAL A 33 0.46 -10.85 -13.01
N PHE A 34 0.36 -11.64 -14.08
CA PHE A 34 1.43 -12.54 -14.52
C PHE A 34 2.04 -12.03 -15.83
N VAL A 35 3.30 -11.61 -15.76
CA VAL A 35 4.01 -10.95 -16.86
C VAL A 35 5.36 -11.62 -17.07
N MET A 36 5.62 -12.05 -18.30
CA MET A 36 6.91 -12.64 -18.72
C MET A 36 7.44 -13.70 -17.73
N SER A 37 6.55 -14.62 -17.36
CA SER A 37 6.82 -15.74 -16.45
C SER A 37 7.06 -15.36 -14.98
N ARG A 38 6.60 -14.20 -14.54
CA ARG A 38 6.69 -13.73 -13.15
C ARG A 38 5.36 -13.14 -12.68
N THR A 39 5.01 -13.40 -11.43
CA THR A 39 3.87 -12.76 -10.77
C THR A 39 4.31 -11.41 -10.21
N TRP A 40 3.47 -10.40 -10.38
CA TRP A 40 3.66 -9.05 -9.89
C TRP A 40 2.43 -8.61 -9.11
N ALA A 41 2.65 -7.98 -7.96
CA ALA A 41 1.63 -7.28 -7.20
C ALA A 41 1.72 -5.79 -7.54
N VAL A 42 0.62 -5.22 -8.05
CA VAL A 42 0.52 -3.81 -8.41
C VAL A 42 -0.47 -3.15 -7.47
N THR A 43 -0.03 -2.07 -6.83
CA THR A 43 -0.80 -1.36 -5.81
C THR A 43 -0.77 0.13 -6.09
N GLN A 44 -1.90 0.83 -6.00
CA GLN A 44 -1.89 2.29 -6.04
C GLN A 44 -1.40 2.84 -4.70
N VAL A 45 -0.42 3.74 -4.74
CA VAL A 45 0.24 4.29 -3.54
C VAL A 45 0.08 5.80 -3.39
N SER A 46 -0.48 6.45 -4.41
CA SER A 46 -0.81 7.88 -4.40
C SER A 46 -1.98 8.13 -5.33
N GLU A 47 -2.89 9.01 -4.92
CA GLU A 47 -4.06 9.43 -5.70
C GLU A 47 -3.73 10.63 -6.60
N GLU A 48 -2.92 11.60 -6.13
CA GLU A 48 -2.53 12.77 -6.91
C GLU A 48 -1.07 13.19 -6.62
N PRO A 49 -0.13 13.00 -7.58
CA PRO A 49 -0.32 12.31 -8.85
C PRO A 49 -0.64 10.81 -8.64
N VAL A 50 -1.39 10.22 -9.58
CA VAL A 50 -1.71 8.79 -9.55
C VAL A 50 -0.43 7.98 -9.72
N ILE A 51 0.04 7.32 -8.65
CA ILE A 51 1.26 6.48 -8.69
C ILE A 51 0.92 5.04 -8.35
N TYR A 52 1.42 4.13 -9.17
CA TYR A 52 1.37 2.70 -8.93
C TYR A 52 2.74 2.14 -8.56
N ARG A 53 2.75 1.23 -7.59
CA ARG A 53 3.89 0.43 -7.17
C ARG A 53 3.74 -0.99 -7.70
N ALA A 54 4.73 -1.48 -8.43
CA ALA A 54 4.84 -2.86 -8.88
C ALA A 54 5.93 -3.61 -8.09
N THR A 55 5.53 -4.66 -7.38
CA THR A 55 6.41 -5.54 -6.60
C THR A 55 6.43 -6.91 -7.24
N ARG A 56 7.61 -7.43 -7.55
CA ARG A 56 7.75 -8.77 -8.11
C ARG A 56 7.66 -9.80 -6.99
N ASP A 57 6.84 -10.83 -7.19
CA ASP A 57 6.87 -12.00 -6.33
C ASP A 57 8.19 -12.78 -6.54
N ASN A 58 8.90 -13.07 -5.45
CA ASN A 58 10.17 -13.79 -5.46
C ASN A 58 10.01 -15.28 -5.10
N ASN A 59 8.79 -15.77 -4.91
CA ASN A 59 8.51 -17.14 -4.46
C ASN A 59 8.76 -18.22 -5.52
N ASN A 60 9.03 -17.85 -6.79
CA ASN A 60 9.21 -18.79 -7.90
C ASN A 60 10.58 -18.63 -8.58
N LEU A 61 11.65 -18.49 -7.80
CA LEU A 61 13.02 -18.50 -8.30
C LEU A 61 13.39 -19.93 -8.73
N ASN A 62 13.29 -20.21 -10.03
CA ASN A 62 13.86 -21.41 -10.63
C ASN A 62 15.29 -21.10 -11.13
N PRO A 63 16.34 -21.70 -10.56
CA PRO A 63 17.73 -21.53 -11.03
C PRO A 63 17.95 -21.94 -12.49
N PHE A 64 17.12 -22.88 -12.99
CA PHE A 64 17.13 -23.36 -14.37
C PHE A 64 15.99 -22.76 -15.20
N GLY A 65 15.39 -21.67 -14.72
CA GLY A 65 14.31 -20.97 -15.42
C GLY A 65 14.80 -20.25 -16.70
N PRO A 66 13.87 -19.70 -17.49
CA PRO A 66 14.21 -18.87 -18.64
C PRO A 66 15.15 -17.72 -18.25
N PRO A 67 15.97 -17.21 -19.19
CA PRO A 67 16.93 -16.15 -18.90
C PRO A 67 16.28 -14.94 -18.22
N PRO A 68 16.99 -14.27 -17.29
CA PRO A 68 16.48 -13.09 -16.61
C PRO A 68 16.13 -12.00 -17.62
N ARG A 69 14.87 -11.56 -17.62
CA ARG A 69 14.40 -10.40 -18.40
C ARG A 69 14.63 -9.12 -17.59
N LEU A 70 14.78 -7.99 -18.28
CA LEU A 70 14.90 -6.68 -17.62
C LEU A 70 13.67 -6.43 -16.73
N ARG A 71 13.90 -6.12 -15.46
CA ARG A 71 12.82 -5.92 -14.47
C ARG A 71 11.98 -4.68 -14.78
N THR A 72 12.60 -3.64 -15.33
CA THR A 72 11.92 -2.41 -15.75
C THR A 72 10.83 -2.68 -16.79
N ILE A 73 11.14 -3.48 -17.82
CA ILE A 73 10.17 -3.84 -18.88
C ILE A 73 9.02 -4.68 -18.32
N GLN A 74 9.33 -5.61 -17.42
CA GLN A 74 8.30 -6.40 -16.73
C GLN A 74 7.41 -5.52 -15.84
N ALA A 75 7.98 -4.57 -15.11
CA ALA A 75 7.24 -3.65 -14.26
C ALA A 75 6.33 -2.73 -15.09
N ILE A 76 6.80 -2.22 -16.23
CA ILE A 76 6.00 -1.44 -17.18
C ILE A 76 4.77 -2.26 -17.61
N ALA A 77 5.00 -3.48 -18.11
CA ALA A 77 3.92 -4.34 -18.58
C ALA A 77 2.98 -4.76 -17.43
N ALA A 78 3.49 -4.97 -16.21
CA ALA A 78 2.68 -5.28 -15.05
C ALA A 78 1.75 -4.12 -14.67
N ILE A 79 2.26 -2.88 -14.61
CA ILE A 79 1.44 -1.69 -14.31
C ILE A 79 0.41 -1.49 -15.43
N GLN A 80 0.80 -1.61 -16.70
CA GLN A 80 -0.12 -1.49 -17.84
C GLN A 80 -1.23 -2.55 -17.78
N GLN A 81 -0.90 -3.81 -17.52
CA GLN A 81 -1.88 -4.90 -17.43
C GLN A 81 -2.81 -4.76 -16.22
N ALA A 82 -2.29 -4.27 -15.08
CA ALA A 82 -3.08 -4.12 -13.86
C ALA A 82 -4.03 -2.91 -13.90
N THR A 83 -3.66 -1.85 -14.63
CA THR A 83 -4.39 -0.57 -14.64
C THR A 83 -5.15 -0.31 -15.94
N GLY A 84 -4.74 -0.91 -17.06
CA GLY A 84 -5.21 -0.55 -18.40
C GLY A 84 -4.62 0.76 -18.94
N CYS A 85 -3.80 1.46 -18.16
CA CYS A 85 -3.27 2.77 -18.49
C CYS A 85 -1.84 2.72 -19.03
N LYS A 86 -1.41 3.77 -19.73
CA LYS A 86 -0.02 3.88 -20.19
C LYS A 86 0.88 4.38 -19.08
N VAL A 87 2.00 3.70 -18.86
CA VAL A 87 3.06 4.09 -17.94
C VAL A 87 3.81 5.32 -18.46
N ILE A 88 4.02 6.32 -17.61
CA ILE A 88 4.87 7.48 -17.90
C ILE A 88 6.32 7.11 -17.54
N VAL A 89 7.04 6.53 -18.49
CA VAL A 89 8.40 6.00 -18.29
C VAL A 89 9.38 7.01 -17.66
N PRO A 90 9.39 8.31 -18.00
CA PRO A 90 10.28 9.28 -17.33
C PRO A 90 10.01 9.46 -15.83
N SER A 91 8.80 9.13 -15.35
CA SER A 91 8.45 9.19 -13.94
C SER A 91 8.83 7.92 -13.16
N MET A 92 9.31 6.88 -13.87
CA MET A 92 9.64 5.61 -13.22
C MET A 92 10.90 5.71 -12.36
N TYR A 93 10.82 5.10 -11.18
CA TYR A 93 11.99 4.85 -10.35
C TYR A 93 11.88 3.49 -9.65
N GLN A 94 13.03 2.99 -9.20
CA GLN A 94 13.14 1.74 -8.45
C GLN A 94 13.73 2.05 -7.07
N ASN A 95 13.18 1.46 -6.01
CA ASN A 95 13.76 1.56 -4.67
C ASN A 95 14.75 0.40 -4.37
N ILE A 96 15.38 0.47 -3.19
CA ILE A 96 16.37 -0.55 -2.76
C ILE A 96 15.77 -1.95 -2.59
N SER A 97 14.46 -2.05 -2.32
CA SER A 97 13.73 -3.31 -2.21
C SER A 97 13.38 -3.92 -3.57
N GLY A 98 13.71 -3.24 -4.68
CA GLY A 98 13.40 -3.69 -6.02
C GLY A 98 11.94 -3.50 -6.44
N GLN A 99 11.22 -2.62 -5.76
CA GLN A 99 9.88 -2.19 -6.15
C GLN A 99 9.98 -1.06 -7.17
N PHE A 100 9.11 -1.09 -8.17
CA PHE A 100 9.04 -0.08 -9.22
C PHE A 100 7.85 0.83 -8.99
N PHE A 101 8.03 2.13 -9.17
CA PHE A 101 6.98 3.13 -9.01
C PHE A 101 6.83 3.88 -10.32
N SER A 102 5.61 4.24 -10.71
CA SER A 102 5.37 5.10 -11.86
C SER A 102 4.05 5.83 -11.79
N GLN A 103 4.01 7.03 -12.36
CA GLN A 103 2.76 7.64 -12.78
C GLN A 103 2.20 6.93 -14.01
N VAL A 104 0.88 7.04 -14.20
CA VAL A 104 0.17 6.52 -15.37
C VAL A 104 -0.69 7.60 -16.02
N SER A 105 -0.89 7.48 -17.32
CA SER A 105 -1.85 8.28 -18.09
C SER A 105 -2.97 7.35 -18.57
N CYS A 106 -4.17 7.60 -18.05
CA CYS A 106 -5.40 6.93 -18.42
C CYS A 106 -6.21 7.88 -19.30
N GLY A 107 -6.65 7.43 -20.47
CA GLY A 107 -7.40 8.21 -21.45
C GLY A 107 -8.09 7.32 -22.45
#